data_AF-A0A134CGT8-F1
#
_entry.id   AF-A0A134CGT8-F1
#
_cell.length_a   1.000
_cell.length_b   1.000
_cell.length_c   1.000
_cell.angle_alpha   90.00
_cell.angle_beta   90.00
_cell.angle_gamma   90.00
#
_symmetry.space_group_name_H-M   'P 1'
#
loop_
_entity.id
_entity.type
_entity.pdbx_description
1 polymer ?
#
loop_
_entity_poly.entity_id
_entity_poly.type
_entity_poly.pdbx_seq_one_letter_code
_entity_poly.pdbx_strand_id
1 'polypeptide(L)'
;KAKDGTTVTVNGKDGTVGAKGTDGTSVTMNGKDGTIGGKGADGTTVTMNAKDGTIGAQGPKGTNGKDGASVTINGKDGITTITGATDDKDHKNVIALDGKDGKMGVTGKDGNSVTLNGQDGSIDMKGKDGKNAVNITTKDGTVGVNGTDGTTRIVVKDGDKTNELATM
;
A
#
# COMPACT_ATOMS: atom_id res chain seq x y z
N LYS A 1 -21.23 -34.30 1.05
CA LYS A 1 -21.92 -33.20 1.77
C LYS A 1 -21.64 -33.36 3.26
N ALA A 2 -21.23 -32.29 3.94
CA ALA A 2 -21.15 -32.33 5.40
C ALA A 2 -22.57 -32.28 6.00
N LYS A 3 -22.71 -32.64 7.28
CA LYS A 3 -24.01 -32.89 7.95
C LYS A 3 -24.86 -31.63 8.21
N ASP A 4 -24.41 -30.43 7.84
CA ASP A 4 -24.95 -29.13 8.27
C ASP A 4 -25.24 -28.15 7.11
N GLY A 5 -25.26 -28.62 5.86
CA GLY A 5 -25.44 -27.77 4.68
C GLY A 5 -24.13 -27.19 4.12
N THR A 6 -23.01 -27.39 4.82
CA THR A 6 -21.66 -27.10 4.29
C THR A 6 -21.32 -28.06 3.15
N THR A 7 -20.75 -27.51 2.08
CA THR A 7 -20.25 -28.30 0.95
C THR A 7 -18.73 -28.31 0.95
N VAL A 8 -18.14 -29.49 0.84
CA VAL A 8 -16.70 -29.68 0.58
C VAL A 8 -16.57 -30.25 -0.82
N THR A 9 -15.71 -29.63 -1.63
CA THR A 9 -15.39 -30.05 -3.00
C THR A 9 -13.93 -30.41 -3.07
N VAL A 10 -13.61 -31.55 -3.69
CA VAL A 10 -12.24 -31.98 -3.99
C VAL A 10 -12.17 -32.29 -5.48
N ASN A 11 -11.28 -31.62 -6.20
CA ASN A 11 -10.97 -31.92 -7.59
C ASN A 11 -9.56 -32.52 -7.67
N GLY A 12 -9.49 -33.85 -7.87
CA GLY A 12 -8.24 -34.58 -7.93
C GLY A 12 -7.34 -34.23 -9.12
N LYS A 13 -7.86 -33.60 -10.18
CA LYS A 13 -7.06 -33.21 -11.36
C LYS A 13 -6.06 -32.10 -11.04
N ASP A 14 -6.49 -31.13 -10.22
CA ASP A 14 -5.70 -29.93 -9.89
C ASP A 14 -5.35 -29.86 -8.38
N GLY A 15 -5.72 -30.88 -7.60
CA GLY A 15 -5.53 -30.91 -6.14
C GLY A 15 -6.35 -29.83 -5.42
N THR A 16 -7.39 -29.29 -6.06
CA THR A 16 -8.19 -28.20 -5.50
C THR A 16 -9.11 -28.72 -4.42
N VAL A 17 -9.11 -28.06 -3.27
CA VAL A 17 -10.02 -28.32 -2.15
C VAL A 17 -10.76 -27.05 -1.82
N GLY A 18 -12.07 -27.11 -1.62
CA GLY A 18 -12.85 -25.95 -1.20
C GLY A 18 -13.96 -26.30 -0.23
N ALA A 19 -14.30 -25.36 0.63
CA ALA A 19 -15.43 -25.42 1.54
C ALA A 19 -16.28 -24.17 1.39
N LYS A 20 -17.60 -24.33 1.36
CA LYS A 20 -18.57 -23.22 1.36
C LYS A 20 -19.54 -23.36 2.52
N GLY A 21 -19.58 -22.34 3.36
CA GLY A 21 -20.54 -22.18 4.45
C GLY A 21 -21.93 -21.78 3.93
N THR A 22 -22.95 -22.07 4.73
CA THR A 22 -24.34 -21.67 4.44
C THR A 22 -24.56 -20.16 4.59
N ASP A 23 -23.69 -19.50 5.36
CA ASP A 23 -23.64 -18.05 5.56
C ASP A 23 -23.00 -17.28 4.39
N GLY A 24 -22.56 -17.98 3.34
CA GLY A 24 -21.91 -17.37 2.17
C GLY A 24 -20.40 -17.21 2.28
N THR A 25 -19.79 -17.62 3.40
CA THR A 25 -18.33 -17.70 3.52
C THR A 25 -17.77 -18.87 2.71
N SER A 26 -16.52 -18.75 2.26
CA SER A 26 -15.84 -19.85 1.57
C SER A 26 -14.33 -19.81 1.75
N VAL A 27 -13.71 -20.98 1.69
CA VAL A 27 -12.26 -21.16 1.60
C VAL A 27 -11.96 -22.09 0.43
N THR A 28 -10.92 -21.78 -0.33
CA THR A 28 -10.43 -22.61 -1.45
C THR A 28 -8.91 -22.69 -1.39
N MET A 29 -8.37 -23.88 -1.66
CA MET A 29 -6.97 -24.13 -1.92
C MET A 29 -6.85 -24.74 -3.31
N ASN A 30 -5.94 -24.25 -4.13
CA ASN A 30 -5.58 -24.80 -5.43
C ASN A 30 -4.20 -25.47 -5.32
N GLY A 31 -4.14 -26.79 -5.48
CA GLY A 31 -2.90 -27.55 -5.39
C GLY A 31 -1.91 -27.26 -6.52
N LYS A 32 -2.40 -26.80 -7.69
CA LYS A 32 -1.58 -26.56 -8.89
C LYS A 32 -0.61 -25.40 -8.74
N ASP A 33 -1.07 -24.30 -8.15
CA ASP A 33 -0.30 -23.06 -7.97
C ASP A 33 -0.08 -22.69 -6.49
N GLY A 34 -0.59 -23.51 -5.56
CA GLY A 34 -0.49 -23.27 -4.13
C GLY A 34 -1.31 -22.07 -3.67
N THR A 35 -2.30 -21.63 -4.45
CA THR A 35 -3.17 -20.52 -4.07
C THR A 35 -4.10 -20.94 -2.94
N ILE A 36 -4.20 -20.14 -1.89
CA ILE A 36 -5.17 -20.29 -0.80
C ILE A 36 -5.99 -19.00 -0.75
N GLY A 37 -7.30 -19.10 -0.77
CA GLY A 37 -8.21 -17.96 -0.75
C GLY A 37 -9.35 -18.15 0.24
N GLY A 38 -9.69 -17.10 0.98
CA GLY A 38 -10.87 -16.98 1.80
C GLY A 38 -11.76 -15.84 1.30
N LYS A 39 -13.07 -16.03 1.35
CA LYS A 39 -14.06 -14.99 1.04
C LYS A 39 -15.12 -14.94 2.14
N GLY A 40 -15.31 -13.76 2.71
CA GLY A 40 -16.39 -13.43 3.63
C GLY A 40 -17.71 -13.15 2.91
N ALA A 41 -18.82 -13.26 3.64
CA ALA A 41 -20.16 -12.98 3.12
C ALA A 41 -20.33 -11.52 2.68
N ASP A 42 -19.61 -10.60 3.33
CA ASP A 42 -19.54 -9.18 3.02
C ASP A 42 -18.73 -8.86 1.74
N GLY A 43 -18.02 -9.85 1.19
CA GLY A 43 -17.13 -9.67 0.04
C GLY A 43 -15.68 -9.40 0.41
N THR A 44 -15.32 -9.37 1.70
CA THR A 44 -13.92 -9.36 2.13
C THR A 44 -13.20 -10.60 1.61
N THR A 45 -11.97 -10.45 1.12
CA THR A 45 -11.14 -11.57 0.67
C THR A 45 -9.76 -11.54 1.29
N VAL A 46 -9.17 -12.72 1.45
CA VAL A 46 -7.76 -12.93 1.78
C VAL A 46 -7.23 -13.99 0.83
N THR A 47 -6.08 -13.74 0.21
CA THR A 47 -5.47 -14.65 -0.75
C THR A 47 -3.98 -14.76 -0.49
N MET A 48 -3.45 -15.96 -0.60
CA MET A 48 -2.03 -16.27 -0.72
C MET A 48 -1.83 -16.97 -2.05
N ASN A 49 -0.77 -16.63 -2.78
CA ASN A 49 -0.35 -17.35 -3.98
C ASN A 49 1.13 -17.69 -3.84
N ALA A 50 1.42 -18.97 -3.56
CA ALA A 50 2.78 -19.45 -3.32
C ALA A 50 3.66 -19.38 -4.57
N LYS A 51 3.07 -19.62 -5.76
CA LYS A 51 3.80 -19.56 -7.03
C LYS A 51 4.32 -18.16 -7.34
N ASP A 52 3.53 -17.13 -7.04
CA ASP A 52 3.90 -15.74 -7.30
C ASP A 52 4.54 -15.07 -6.06
N GLY A 53 4.55 -15.75 -4.90
CA GLY A 53 5.11 -15.23 -3.66
C GLY A 53 4.32 -14.05 -3.09
N THR A 54 3.00 -14.02 -3.30
CA THR A 54 2.14 -12.90 -2.91
C THR A 54 1.14 -13.27 -1.83
N ILE A 55 0.83 -12.30 -0.97
CA ILE A 55 -0.26 -12.36 0.01
C ILE A 55 -1.06 -11.08 -0.14
N GLY A 56 -2.39 -11.15 -0.10
CA GLY A 56 -3.26 -10.00 -0.18
C GLY A 56 -4.51 -10.15 0.67
N ALA A 57 -5.04 -9.02 1.10
CA ALA A 57 -6.36 -8.90 1.69
C ALA A 57 -7.08 -7.70 1.07
N GLN A 58 -8.37 -7.86 0.79
CA GLN A 58 -9.22 -6.83 0.20
C GLN A 58 -10.51 -6.75 1.00
N GLY A 59 -10.81 -5.57 1.54
CA GLY A 59 -12.08 -5.30 2.20
C GLY A 59 -13.25 -5.29 1.22
N PRO A 60 -14.49 -5.25 1.73
CA PRO A 60 -15.68 -5.24 0.90
C PRO A 60 -15.73 -3.97 0.03
N LYS A 61 -16.58 -3.97 -1.00
CA LYS A 61 -16.83 -2.75 -1.77
C LYS A 61 -17.37 -1.64 -0.87
N GLY A 62 -16.97 -0.40 -1.17
CA GLY A 62 -17.52 0.78 -0.51
C GLY A 62 -19.00 0.96 -0.86
N THR A 63 -19.68 1.86 -0.15
CA THR A 63 -21.08 2.23 -0.42
C THR A 63 -21.28 2.82 -1.82
N ASN A 64 -20.20 3.29 -2.45
CA ASN A 64 -20.15 3.75 -3.83
C ASN A 64 -19.97 2.62 -4.87
N GLY A 65 -19.92 1.36 -4.42
CA GLY A 65 -19.71 0.19 -5.28
C GLY A 65 -18.27 0.02 -5.78
N LYS A 66 -17.34 0.92 -5.39
CA LYS A 66 -15.92 0.84 -5.73
C LYS A 66 -15.16 -0.05 -4.74
N ASP A 67 -13.92 -0.38 -5.07
CA ASP A 67 -13.10 -1.28 -4.25
C ASP A 67 -12.81 -0.68 -2.87
N GLY A 68 -12.90 -1.51 -1.83
CA GLY A 68 -12.53 -1.16 -0.47
C GLY A 68 -11.02 -1.07 -0.26
N ALA A 69 -10.58 -0.88 0.98
CA ALA A 69 -9.16 -0.89 1.30
C ALA A 69 -8.54 -2.27 1.13
N SER A 70 -7.24 -2.32 0.81
CA SER A 70 -6.48 -3.55 0.65
C SER A 70 -5.06 -3.45 1.16
N VAL A 71 -4.47 -4.61 1.40
CA VAL A 71 -3.04 -4.79 1.67
C VAL A 71 -2.52 -5.88 0.75
N THR A 72 -1.37 -5.65 0.13
CA THR A 72 -0.67 -6.64 -0.71
C THR A 72 0.80 -6.70 -0.29
N ILE A 73 1.31 -7.90 -0.12
CA ILE A 73 2.72 -8.21 0.08
C ILE A 73 3.17 -9.01 -1.13
N ASN A 74 4.21 -8.53 -1.82
CA ASN A 74 4.89 -9.24 -2.88
C ASN A 74 6.29 -9.60 -2.38
N GLY A 75 6.42 -10.82 -1.85
CA GLY A 75 7.68 -11.31 -1.30
C GLY A 75 8.77 -11.51 -2.37
N LYS A 76 8.38 -11.70 -3.63
CA LYS A 76 9.32 -11.83 -4.75
C LYS A 76 10.04 -10.51 -5.04
N ASP A 77 9.31 -9.39 -5.00
CA ASP A 77 9.86 -8.06 -5.28
C ASP A 77 10.21 -7.27 -4.00
N GLY A 78 9.88 -7.82 -2.81
CA GLY A 78 10.12 -7.16 -1.53
C GLY A 78 9.21 -5.95 -1.26
N ILE A 79 8.07 -5.88 -1.95
CA ILE A 79 7.15 -4.75 -1.90
C ILE A 79 5.97 -5.05 -0.98
N THR A 80 5.61 -4.11 -0.10
CA THR A 80 4.34 -4.12 0.63
C THR A 80 3.56 -2.85 0.34
N THR A 81 2.29 -3.00 -0.03
CA THR A 81 1.41 -1.89 -0.38
C THR A 81 0.13 -1.94 0.44
N ILE A 82 -0.23 -0.83 1.08
CA ILE A 82 -1.56 -0.60 1.67
C ILE A 82 -2.28 0.40 0.77
N THR A 83 -3.44 0.02 0.27
CA THR A 83 -4.27 0.87 -0.59
C THR A 83 -5.55 1.21 0.16
N GLY A 84 -5.86 2.48 0.29
CA GLY A 84 -7.14 2.95 0.85
C GLY A 84 -8.31 2.60 -0.07
N ALA A 85 -9.54 2.70 0.45
CA ALA A 85 -10.73 2.54 -0.37
C ALA A 85 -10.76 3.56 -1.52
N THR A 86 -11.33 3.14 -2.63
CA THR A 86 -11.44 3.95 -3.84
C THR A 86 -12.62 4.92 -3.71
N ASP A 87 -12.36 6.21 -3.96
CA ASP A 87 -13.40 7.25 -3.93
C ASP A 87 -14.25 7.27 -5.23
N ASP A 88 -15.25 8.13 -5.26
CA ASP A 88 -16.17 8.25 -6.40
C ASP A 88 -15.47 8.74 -7.68
N LYS A 89 -14.29 9.34 -7.55
CA LYS A 89 -13.46 9.86 -8.63
C LYS A 89 -12.33 8.89 -9.02
N ASP A 90 -12.40 7.65 -8.56
CA ASP A 90 -11.39 6.60 -8.80
C ASP A 90 -10.00 6.92 -8.23
N HIS A 91 -9.92 7.77 -7.20
CA HIS A 91 -8.69 8.02 -6.47
C HIS A 91 -8.61 7.22 -5.17
N LYS A 92 -7.38 7.02 -4.69
CA LYS A 92 -7.08 6.30 -3.44
C LYS A 92 -5.78 6.78 -2.82
N ASN A 93 -5.68 6.68 -1.50
CA ASN A 93 -4.42 6.85 -0.80
C ASN A 93 -3.63 5.54 -0.89
N VAL A 94 -2.31 5.62 -0.99
CA VAL A 94 -1.42 4.45 -1.05
C VAL A 94 -0.26 4.64 -0.09
N ILE A 95 0.07 3.61 0.68
CA ILE A 95 1.32 3.50 1.43
C ILE A 95 2.10 2.36 0.79
N ALA A 96 3.37 2.58 0.46
CA ALA A 96 4.23 1.56 -0.14
C ALA A 96 5.56 1.49 0.59
N LEU A 97 6.02 0.26 0.84
CA LEU A 97 7.36 -0.08 1.26
C LEU A 97 8.00 -0.88 0.13
N ASP A 98 9.13 -0.38 -0.37
CA ASP A 98 10.03 -1.10 -1.24
C ASP A 98 11.26 -1.53 -0.42
N GLY A 99 11.23 -2.79 0.04
CA GLY A 99 12.32 -3.36 0.82
C GLY A 99 13.58 -3.64 0.00
N LYS A 100 13.47 -3.75 -1.33
CA LYS A 100 14.62 -3.97 -2.21
C LYS A 100 15.45 -2.70 -2.35
N ASP A 101 14.78 -1.58 -2.54
CA ASP A 101 15.40 -0.27 -2.71
C ASP A 101 15.46 0.53 -1.39
N GLY A 102 15.03 -0.04 -0.27
CA GLY A 102 15.00 0.64 1.03
C GLY A 102 14.19 1.94 1.02
N LYS A 103 13.15 2.02 0.19
CA LYS A 103 12.28 3.21 0.05
C LYS A 103 10.94 2.95 0.72
N MET A 104 10.37 3.98 1.34
CA MET A 104 9.00 3.95 1.85
C MET A 104 8.30 5.25 1.48
N GLY A 105 7.00 5.21 1.20
CA GLY A 105 6.26 6.44 0.98
C GLY A 105 4.76 6.34 1.14
N VAL A 106 4.14 7.50 1.23
CA VAL A 106 2.70 7.70 1.20
C VAL A 106 2.36 8.59 0.01
N THR A 107 1.40 8.17 -0.80
CA THR A 107 0.81 8.96 -1.88
C THR A 107 -0.65 9.21 -1.53
N GLY A 108 -1.00 10.47 -1.31
CA GLY A 108 -2.37 10.91 -1.15
C GLY A 108 -3.12 10.85 -2.47
N LYS A 109 -4.42 10.56 -2.40
CA LYS A 109 -5.35 10.52 -3.53
C LYS A 109 -5.36 11.82 -4.36
N ASP A 110 -4.99 12.93 -3.73
CA ASP A 110 -4.97 14.25 -4.34
C ASP A 110 -3.62 14.56 -5.02
N GLY A 111 -2.65 13.64 -5.01
CA GLY A 111 -1.36 13.75 -5.72
C GLY A 111 -0.19 14.24 -4.86
N ASN A 112 -0.43 14.59 -3.59
CA ASN A 112 0.64 14.89 -2.64
C ASN A 112 1.33 13.58 -2.20
N SER A 113 2.63 13.61 -1.96
CA SER A 113 3.36 12.45 -1.48
C SER A 113 4.49 12.79 -0.50
N VAL A 114 4.87 11.81 0.31
CA VAL A 114 6.09 11.83 1.13
C VAL A 114 6.83 10.52 0.89
N THR A 115 8.13 10.59 0.67
CA THR A 115 9.00 9.45 0.43
C THR A 115 10.23 9.54 1.33
N LEU A 116 10.61 8.41 1.92
CA LEU A 116 11.81 8.18 2.70
C LEU A 116 12.72 7.26 1.86
N ASN A 117 13.99 7.63 1.70
CA ASN A 117 14.95 6.88 0.91
C ASN A 117 16.13 6.42 1.78
N GLY A 118 16.14 5.14 2.15
CA GLY A 118 17.21 4.57 2.96
C GLY A 118 18.55 4.44 2.22
N GLN A 119 18.58 4.47 0.89
CA GLN A 119 19.82 4.33 0.12
C GLN A 119 20.76 5.54 0.26
N ASP A 120 20.20 6.75 0.31
CA ASP A 120 20.95 8.01 0.38
C ASP A 120 20.54 8.91 1.55
N GLY A 121 19.67 8.40 2.44
CA GLY A 121 19.18 9.12 3.60
C GLY A 121 18.19 10.25 3.29
N SER A 122 17.67 10.34 2.06
CA SER A 122 16.81 11.46 1.67
C SER A 122 15.38 11.35 2.19
N ILE A 123 14.73 12.50 2.37
CA ILE A 123 13.29 12.63 2.58
C ILE A 123 12.73 13.61 1.55
N ASP A 124 11.82 13.13 0.72
CA ASP A 124 11.15 13.93 -0.31
C ASP A 124 9.68 14.15 0.07
N MET A 125 9.22 15.39 0.04
CA MET A 125 7.80 15.74 0.10
C MET A 125 7.43 16.41 -1.22
N LYS A 126 6.34 15.98 -1.85
CA LYS A 126 5.86 16.52 -3.13
C LYS A 126 4.42 17.00 -2.98
N GLY A 127 4.15 18.24 -3.39
CA GLY A 127 2.76 18.71 -3.60
C GLY A 127 2.12 18.10 -4.85
N LYS A 128 0.79 18.18 -4.95
CA LYS A 128 -0.04 17.71 -6.07
C LYS A 128 0.56 17.90 -7.47
N ASP A 129 1.23 19.04 -7.71
CA ASP A 129 1.79 19.42 -9.01
C ASP A 129 3.33 19.54 -9.03
N GLY A 130 4.03 19.04 -8.01
CA GLY A 130 5.48 19.24 -7.84
C GLY A 130 5.88 20.65 -7.39
N LYS A 131 4.98 21.64 -7.52
CA LYS A 131 5.02 22.89 -6.76
C LYS A 131 4.98 22.55 -5.26
N ASN A 132 5.93 23.06 -4.48
CA ASN A 132 6.11 22.78 -3.05
C ASN A 132 6.80 21.45 -2.75
N ALA A 133 7.80 21.07 -3.56
CA ALA A 133 8.69 19.97 -3.23
C ALA A 133 9.69 20.39 -2.14
N VAL A 134 9.83 19.59 -1.08
CA VAL A 134 10.87 19.72 -0.06
C VAL A 134 11.73 18.47 -0.12
N ASN A 135 13.05 18.63 -0.16
CA ASN A 135 14.00 17.53 -0.10
C ASN A 135 14.98 17.76 1.07
N ILE A 136 15.20 16.74 1.88
CA ILE A 136 16.18 16.70 2.96
C ILE A 136 17.18 15.60 2.61
N THR A 137 18.49 15.87 2.61
CA THR A 137 19.55 14.90 2.24
C THR A 137 20.75 14.97 3.18
N THR A 138 21.57 13.91 3.22
CA THR A 138 22.70 13.75 4.15
C THR A 138 24.09 13.79 3.52
N LYS A 139 24.23 13.95 2.19
CA LYS A 139 25.56 14.08 1.56
C LYS A 139 26.14 15.48 1.78
N ASP A 140 27.03 15.67 2.76
CA ASP A 140 27.99 16.80 2.93
C ASP A 140 27.54 18.25 2.60
N GLY A 141 26.24 18.57 2.42
CA GLY A 141 25.83 19.86 1.83
C GLY A 141 24.35 20.19 1.98
N THR A 142 24.10 21.45 2.39
CA THR A 142 22.92 22.30 2.16
C THR A 142 21.55 21.65 1.93
N VAL A 143 20.58 21.94 2.82
CA VAL A 143 19.14 21.77 2.57
C VAL A 143 18.75 22.58 1.33
N GLY A 144 18.23 21.92 0.29
CA GLY A 144 17.79 22.56 -0.95
C GLY A 144 16.27 22.54 -1.09
N VAL A 145 15.63 23.72 -1.02
CA VAL A 145 14.31 23.94 -1.63
C VAL A 145 14.56 24.63 -2.96
N ASN A 146 14.32 23.96 -4.08
CA ASN A 146 14.64 24.58 -5.37
C ASN A 146 13.61 25.67 -5.72
N GLY A 147 14.15 26.87 -5.89
CA GLY A 147 13.53 28.05 -6.45
C GLY A 147 14.59 29.07 -6.90
N THR A 148 15.74 29.10 -6.21
CA THR A 148 17.03 29.66 -6.64
C THR A 148 18.09 29.28 -5.59
N ASP A 149 19.34 29.08 -6.02
CA ASP A 149 20.45 28.67 -5.16
C ASP A 149 20.63 29.57 -3.92
N GLY A 150 20.79 28.97 -2.73
CA GLY A 150 21.74 29.50 -1.75
C GLY A 150 21.28 29.91 -0.34
N THR A 151 20.00 29.92 0.07
CA THR A 151 19.69 30.51 1.42
C THR A 151 18.61 29.87 2.28
N THR A 152 17.85 28.87 1.84
CA THR A 152 16.73 28.37 2.66
C THR A 152 17.00 26.99 3.25
N ARG A 153 17.33 26.98 4.55
CA ARG A 153 17.39 25.79 5.41
C ARG A 153 16.10 25.73 6.23
N ILE A 154 15.32 24.66 6.06
CA ILE A 154 14.06 24.28 6.76
C ILE A 154 13.36 25.45 7.48
N VAL A 155 12.30 25.99 6.88
CA VAL A 155 11.42 26.95 7.56
C VAL A 155 10.50 26.19 8.52
N VAL A 156 10.71 26.34 9.84
CA VAL A 156 9.77 25.90 10.87
C VAL A 156 8.85 27.07 11.21
N LYS A 157 7.55 26.94 10.93
CA LYS A 157 6.54 27.93 11.32
C LYS A 157 5.93 27.58 12.67
N ASP A 158 5.92 28.53 13.59
CA ASP A 158 5.13 28.52 14.83
C ASP A 158 4.08 29.65 14.71
N GLY A 159 2.87 29.30 14.26
CA GLY A 159 1.87 30.28 13.83
C GLY A 159 2.38 31.15 12.66
N ASP A 160 2.29 32.48 12.79
CA ASP A 160 2.79 33.44 11.80
C ASP A 160 4.30 33.69 11.90
N LYS A 161 5.00 33.05 12.85
CA LYS A 161 6.42 33.27 13.11
C LYS A 161 7.29 32.28 12.35
N THR A 162 8.25 32.80 11.59
CA THR A 162 9.30 32.03 10.90
C THR A 162 10.54 31.98 11.79
N ASN A 163 11.03 30.77 12.13
CA ASN A 163 12.28 30.59 12.85
C ASN A 163 13.40 30.19 11.87
N GLU A 164 14.53 30.90 11.91
CA GLU A 164 15.75 30.53 11.19
C GLU A 164 16.55 29.52 12.04
N LEU A 165 16.73 28.28 11.55
CA LEU A 165 17.27 27.18 12.38
C LEU A 165 18.77 26.85 12.19
N ALA A 166 19.51 27.63 11.40
CA ALA A 166 20.98 27.60 11.36
C ALA A 166 21.47 28.74 10.47
N THR A 167 21.87 29.86 11.05
CA THR A 167 22.71 30.84 10.35
C THR A 167 24.17 30.37 10.46
N MET A 168 24.96 30.58 9.40
CA MET A 168 26.43 30.54 9.48
C MET A 168 26.92 31.96 9.76
#